data_AF-A0A2E2UAR1-F1
#
_entry.id   AF-A0A2E2UAR1-F1
#
_cell.length_a   1.000
_cell.length_b   1.000
_cell.length_c   1.000
_cell.angle_alpha   90.00
_cell.angle_beta   90.00
_cell.angle_gamma   90.00
#
_symmetry.space_group_name_H-M   'P 1'
#
loop_
_entity.id
_entity.type
_entity.pdbx_description
1 polymer ?
#
loop_
_entity_poly.entity_id
_entity_poly.type
_entity_poly.pdbx_seq_one_letter_code
_entity_poly.pdbx_strand_id
1 'polypeptide(L)'
;MWHLTFILLFLGSCANTEPQLVSSGTLDRAYISSGIEKFFHVDLPHWANFSSAGQCQRKTNIRYLHFENLKNSYDLGYQDLIHLQNMFNRKLYAYKTSATQDEIPLKDESYVFYNVYQQVLGGSFDFIEPKFKKVSVVWIDPYLGDKKKLIQIIRSERVLQGHPILLSHCLTSYELEEFARSLNLDELGVKYLSADMFSIYGEDIIPKYRFTINLQKFLPGKEISVFGKTSFDALLGDYKFIPLE
;
A
#
# COMPACT_ATOMS: atom_id res chain seq x y z
N MET A 1 -74.66 -6.03 -14.17
CA MET A 1 -74.59 -7.46 -14.48
C MET A 1 -73.60 -7.62 -15.63
N TRP A 2 -72.29 -7.65 -15.42
CA TRP A 2 -71.54 -8.46 -14.44
C TRP A 2 -71.93 -9.94 -14.52
N HIS A 3 -70.91 -10.75 -14.78
CA HIS A 3 -70.80 -12.21 -14.77
C HIS A 3 -70.70 -12.91 -16.13
N LEU A 4 -69.71 -13.82 -16.20
CA LEU A 4 -69.41 -14.81 -17.23
C LEU A 4 -68.55 -14.42 -18.44
N THR A 5 -67.34 -13.92 -18.20
CA THR A 5 -66.20 -14.27 -19.07
C THR A 5 -64.87 -14.20 -18.31
N PHE A 6 -64.73 -14.99 -17.23
CA PHE A 6 -63.46 -15.10 -16.51
C PHE A 6 -63.26 -16.49 -15.88
N ILE A 7 -63.62 -17.56 -16.58
CA ILE A 7 -63.31 -18.93 -16.19
C ILE A 7 -63.18 -19.75 -17.48
N LEU A 8 -62.01 -19.75 -18.14
CA LEU A 8 -61.58 -20.88 -19.00
C LEU A 8 -60.14 -20.74 -19.56
N LEU A 9 -59.19 -20.24 -18.76
CA LEU A 9 -57.75 -20.30 -19.11
C LEU A 9 -56.87 -20.72 -17.91
N PHE A 10 -57.46 -21.44 -16.96
CA PHE A 10 -56.73 -22.34 -16.07
C PHE A 10 -56.97 -23.75 -16.62
N LEU A 11 -55.97 -24.34 -17.26
CA LEU A 11 -55.67 -25.78 -17.31
C LEU A 11 -54.58 -26.01 -18.38
N GLY A 12 -53.33 -25.90 -17.94
CA GLY A 12 -52.13 -26.13 -18.73
C GLY A 12 -50.89 -26.20 -17.85
N SER A 13 -50.92 -27.09 -16.85
CA SER A 13 -49.72 -27.65 -16.20
C SER A 13 -48.87 -28.35 -17.27
N CYS A 14 -47.53 -28.34 -17.30
CA CYS A 14 -46.63 -28.88 -16.30
C CYS A 14 -45.21 -28.32 -16.48
N ALA A 15 -44.52 -28.29 -15.34
CA ALA A 15 -43.11 -27.99 -15.19
C ALA A 15 -42.21 -28.96 -15.99
N ASN A 16 -41.27 -28.38 -16.73
CA ASN A 16 -39.94 -28.95 -16.91
C ASN A 16 -38.97 -27.96 -16.26
N THR A 17 -38.78 -28.10 -14.94
CA THR A 17 -37.58 -27.55 -14.32
C THR A 17 -36.45 -28.47 -14.74
N GLU A 18 -35.73 -28.10 -15.80
CA GLU A 18 -34.41 -28.66 -16.01
C GLU A 18 -33.65 -28.52 -14.68
N PRO A 19 -32.97 -29.56 -14.18
CA PRO A 19 -32.01 -29.36 -13.13
C PRO A 19 -30.96 -28.44 -13.73
N GLN A 20 -31.01 -27.15 -13.37
CA GLN A 20 -29.83 -26.30 -13.44
C GLN A 20 -28.79 -27.04 -12.62
N LEU A 21 -27.88 -27.72 -13.31
CA LEU A 21 -26.57 -28.05 -12.80
C LEU A 21 -26.03 -26.73 -12.27
N VAL A 22 -26.17 -26.54 -10.97
CA VAL A 22 -25.54 -25.48 -10.21
C VAL A 22 -24.08 -25.60 -10.57
N SER A 23 -23.64 -24.68 -11.43
CA SER A 23 -22.24 -24.51 -11.75
C SER A 23 -21.50 -24.46 -10.41
N SER A 24 -20.49 -25.31 -10.26
CA SER A 24 -19.65 -25.37 -9.06
C SER A 24 -19.05 -24.00 -8.69
N GLY A 25 -19.05 -23.03 -9.60
CA GLY A 25 -18.61 -21.65 -9.35
C GLY A 25 -19.58 -20.78 -8.53
N THR A 26 -20.83 -21.22 -8.28
CA THR A 26 -21.78 -20.46 -7.45
C THR A 26 -21.65 -20.73 -5.95
N LEU A 27 -21.12 -21.91 -5.57
CA LEU A 27 -20.89 -22.28 -4.17
C LEU A 27 -19.60 -21.68 -3.60
N ASP A 28 -18.59 -21.42 -4.44
CA ASP A 28 -17.37 -20.68 -4.06
C ASP A 28 -17.61 -19.19 -3.74
N ARG A 29 -18.84 -18.69 -3.99
CA ARG A 29 -19.28 -17.33 -3.63
C ARG A 29 -20.22 -17.30 -2.42
N ALA A 30 -20.35 -18.40 -1.68
CA ALA A 30 -20.93 -18.34 -0.34
C ALA A 30 -20.02 -17.44 0.51
N TYR A 31 -20.45 -16.21 0.71
CA TYR A 31 -19.74 -15.14 1.39
C TYR A 31 -19.47 -15.52 2.85
N ILE A 32 -18.33 -16.16 3.12
CA ILE A 32 -17.83 -16.36 4.48
C ILE A 32 -16.74 -15.31 4.69
N SER A 33 -17.16 -14.15 5.20
CA SER A 33 -16.21 -13.12 5.62
C SER A 33 -15.37 -13.65 6.79
N SER A 34 -14.06 -13.45 6.71
CA SER A 34 -13.12 -13.73 7.81
C SER A 34 -13.11 -12.61 8.87
N GLY A 35 -13.87 -11.53 8.64
CA GLY A 35 -13.95 -10.37 9.53
C GLY A 35 -12.77 -9.40 9.44
N ILE A 36 -11.80 -9.64 8.55
CA ILE A 36 -10.64 -8.73 8.39
C ILE A 36 -11.00 -7.40 7.73
N GLU A 37 -12.15 -7.32 7.06
CA GLU A 37 -12.51 -6.15 6.25
C GLU A 37 -12.61 -4.88 7.09
N LYS A 38 -12.87 -5.03 8.39
CA LYS A 38 -12.84 -3.93 9.37
C LYS A 38 -11.45 -3.30 9.54
N PHE A 39 -10.39 -3.99 9.13
CA PHE A 39 -9.00 -3.50 9.18
C PHE A 39 -8.58 -2.77 7.91
N PHE A 40 -9.47 -2.62 6.93
CA PHE A 40 -9.18 -1.94 5.67
C PHE A 40 -9.98 -0.65 5.56
N HIS A 41 -9.37 0.36 4.96
CA HIS A 41 -10.12 1.47 4.40
C HIS A 41 -10.74 1.06 3.06
N VAL A 42 -11.78 1.79 2.66
CA VAL A 42 -12.37 1.64 1.33
C VAL A 42 -11.29 1.94 0.28
N ASP A 43 -11.22 1.10 -0.76
CA ASP A 43 -10.26 1.30 -1.84
C ASP A 43 -10.48 2.65 -2.52
N LEU A 44 -9.38 3.35 -2.80
CA LEU A 44 -9.44 4.58 -3.56
C LEU A 44 -9.75 4.25 -5.02
N PRO A 45 -10.80 4.83 -5.62
CA PRO A 45 -11.02 4.67 -7.05
C PRO A 45 -9.86 5.31 -7.82
N HIS A 46 -9.60 4.82 -9.03
CA HIS A 46 -8.44 5.24 -9.81
C HIS A 46 -8.34 6.76 -9.95
N TRP A 47 -9.45 7.49 -10.13
CA TRP A 47 -9.45 8.96 -10.23
C TRP A 47 -9.04 9.68 -8.94
N ALA A 48 -9.26 9.07 -7.77
CA ALA A 48 -8.93 9.64 -6.47
C ALA A 48 -7.53 9.24 -5.98
N ASN A 49 -6.84 8.32 -6.67
CA ASN A 49 -5.51 7.84 -6.31
C ASN A 49 -4.40 8.83 -6.74
N PHE A 50 -4.56 10.09 -6.33
CA PHE A 50 -3.62 11.19 -6.58
C PHE A 50 -2.79 11.47 -5.31
N SER A 51 -1.50 11.71 -5.49
CA SER A 51 -0.62 12.19 -4.44
C SER A 51 -0.42 13.70 -4.57
N SER A 52 -0.92 14.46 -3.60
CA SER A 52 -0.69 15.90 -3.51
C SER A 52 0.76 16.26 -3.18
N ALA A 53 1.46 15.44 -2.38
CA ALA A 53 2.87 15.65 -2.08
C ALA A 53 3.71 15.42 -3.35
N GLY A 54 3.52 14.28 -4.02
CA GLY A 54 4.27 13.88 -5.22
C GLY A 54 3.80 14.52 -6.53
N GLN A 55 2.64 15.20 -6.52
CA GLN A 55 1.99 15.80 -7.71
C GLN A 55 1.80 14.79 -8.85
N CYS A 56 1.30 13.60 -8.53
CA CYS A 56 1.21 12.47 -9.46
C CYS A 56 -0.02 11.60 -9.24
N GLN A 57 -0.53 11.00 -10.31
CA GLN A 57 -1.49 9.90 -10.24
C GLN A 57 -0.74 8.59 -10.04
N ARG A 58 -1.09 7.82 -9.01
CA ARG A 58 -0.50 6.50 -8.83
C ARG A 58 -1.15 5.52 -9.80
N LYS A 59 -0.33 4.68 -10.43
CA LYS A 59 -0.80 3.66 -11.37
C LYS A 59 -1.42 2.47 -10.66
N THR A 60 -0.82 2.09 -9.53
CA THR A 60 -1.23 0.95 -8.73
C THR A 60 -2.04 1.41 -7.52
N ASN A 61 -3.16 0.74 -7.26
CA ASN A 61 -3.96 0.99 -6.07
C ASN A 61 -3.27 0.44 -4.83
N ILE A 62 -3.25 1.25 -3.77
CA ILE A 62 -2.71 0.88 -2.46
C ILE A 62 -3.89 0.53 -1.55
N ARG A 63 -3.82 -0.63 -0.92
CA ARG A 63 -4.77 -1.08 0.10
C ARG A 63 -4.35 -0.50 1.44
N TYR A 64 -5.05 0.54 1.89
CA TYR A 64 -4.74 1.23 3.14
C TYR A 64 -5.39 0.53 4.34
N LEU A 65 -4.63 0.40 5.42
CA LEU A 65 -5.10 -0.26 6.64
C LEU A 65 -5.67 0.74 7.65
N HIS A 66 -6.68 0.30 8.39
CA HIS A 66 -7.30 1.07 9.48
C HIS A 66 -6.49 0.90 10.76
N PHE A 67 -5.48 1.76 10.96
CA PHE A 67 -4.50 1.63 12.04
C PHE A 67 -5.14 1.63 13.43
N GLU A 68 -6.19 2.41 13.66
CA GLU A 68 -6.90 2.41 14.94
C GLU A 68 -7.51 1.04 15.27
N ASN A 69 -8.21 0.41 14.32
CA ASN A 69 -8.81 -0.90 14.52
C ASN A 69 -7.75 -1.99 14.72
N LEU A 70 -6.64 -1.89 14.00
CA LEU A 70 -5.51 -2.80 14.16
C LEU A 70 -4.81 -2.63 15.51
N LYS A 71 -4.56 -1.40 15.95
CA LYS A 71 -4.02 -1.10 17.28
C LYS A 71 -4.93 -1.68 18.37
N ASN A 72 -6.23 -1.43 18.28
CA ASN A 72 -7.19 -1.89 19.28
C ASN A 72 -7.38 -3.41 19.31
N SER A 73 -7.20 -4.10 18.17
CA SER A 73 -7.41 -5.54 18.06
C SER A 73 -6.15 -6.38 18.29
N TYR A 74 -4.97 -5.84 17.96
CA TYR A 74 -3.71 -6.58 17.91
C TYR A 74 -2.56 -5.90 18.67
N ASP A 75 -2.79 -4.75 19.29
CA ASP A 75 -1.80 -3.99 20.07
C ASP A 75 -0.51 -3.66 19.30
N LEU A 76 -0.63 -3.46 17.98
CA LEU A 76 0.51 -3.13 17.12
C LEU A 76 0.98 -1.68 17.31
N GLY A 77 2.30 -1.50 17.36
CA GLY A 77 2.93 -0.19 17.40
C GLY A 77 2.88 0.53 16.05
N TYR A 78 3.24 1.82 16.03
CA TYR A 78 3.26 2.63 14.81
C TYR A 78 4.14 2.03 13.71
N GLN A 79 5.38 1.62 14.04
CA GLN A 79 6.27 0.98 13.08
C GLN A 79 5.68 -0.32 12.53
N ASP A 80 5.14 -1.17 13.41
CA ASP A 80 4.55 -2.45 13.02
C ASP A 80 3.38 -2.28 12.05
N LEU A 81 2.55 -1.26 12.27
CA LEU A 81 1.43 -0.93 11.38
C LEU A 81 1.88 -0.48 9.99
N ILE A 82 2.94 0.34 9.92
CA ILE A 82 3.55 0.77 8.66
C ILE A 82 4.16 -0.44 7.92
N HIS A 83 4.87 -1.32 8.64
CA HIS A 83 5.42 -2.55 8.07
C HIS A 83 4.32 -3.49 7.59
N LEU A 84 3.26 -3.69 8.38
CA LEU A 84 2.10 -4.51 8.02
C LEU A 84 1.45 -4.00 6.73
N GLN A 85 1.18 -2.69 6.62
CA GLN A 85 0.60 -2.11 5.42
C GLN A 85 1.50 -2.31 4.20
N ASN A 86 2.79 -2.02 4.34
CA ASN A 86 3.76 -2.17 3.26
C ASN A 86 3.83 -3.63 2.77
N MET A 87 4.15 -4.55 3.69
CA MET A 87 4.30 -5.96 3.37
C MET A 87 3.00 -6.56 2.82
N PHE A 88 1.84 -6.16 3.34
CA PHE A 88 0.55 -6.58 2.81
C PHE A 88 0.39 -6.15 1.35
N ASN A 89 0.61 -4.88 1.02
CA ASN A 89 0.54 -4.40 -0.36
C ASN A 89 1.53 -5.12 -1.29
N ARG A 90 2.76 -5.38 -0.83
CA ARG A 90 3.75 -6.17 -1.58
C ARG A 90 3.27 -7.59 -1.87
N LYS A 91 2.68 -8.27 -0.87
CA LYS A 91 2.17 -9.64 -1.04
C LYS A 91 0.93 -9.68 -1.94
N LEU A 92 0.01 -8.71 -1.83
CA LEU A 92 -1.13 -8.61 -2.74
C LEU A 92 -0.67 -8.40 -4.19
N TYR A 93 0.33 -7.54 -4.41
CA TYR A 93 0.91 -7.36 -5.74
C TYR A 93 1.53 -8.65 -6.29
N ALA A 94 2.33 -9.34 -5.49
CA ALA A 94 2.93 -10.63 -5.87
C ALA A 94 1.85 -11.68 -6.19
N TYR A 95 0.75 -11.69 -5.42
CA TYR A 95 -0.37 -12.60 -5.66
C TYR A 95 -1.03 -12.33 -7.01
N LYS A 96 -1.42 -11.08 -7.29
CA LYS A 96 -2.07 -10.68 -8.56
C LYS A 96 -1.22 -11.03 -9.78
N THR A 97 0.06 -10.72 -9.71
CA THR A 97 1.01 -10.98 -10.81
C THR A 97 1.25 -12.47 -11.02
N SER A 98 1.26 -13.29 -9.97
CA SER A 98 1.43 -14.74 -10.07
C SER A 98 0.18 -15.50 -10.54
N ALA A 99 -1.01 -15.03 -10.16
CA ALA A 99 -2.27 -15.70 -10.44
C ALA A 99 -2.91 -15.30 -11.78
N THR A 100 -2.36 -14.29 -12.48
CA THR A 100 -2.99 -13.65 -13.66
C THR A 100 -4.44 -13.22 -13.42
N GLN A 101 -4.75 -12.86 -12.18
CA GLN A 101 -6.07 -12.43 -11.74
C GLN A 101 -6.01 -10.98 -11.25
N ASP A 102 -6.90 -10.14 -11.76
CA ASP A 102 -6.99 -8.73 -11.36
C ASP A 102 -7.64 -8.57 -9.97
N GLU A 103 -8.54 -9.50 -9.61
CA GLU A 103 -9.26 -9.53 -8.33
C GLU A 103 -8.71 -10.64 -7.42
N ILE A 104 -8.55 -10.32 -6.14
CA ILE A 104 -8.13 -11.29 -5.12
C ILE A 104 -9.37 -11.73 -4.35
N PRO A 105 -9.68 -13.05 -4.27
CA PRO A 105 -10.75 -13.55 -3.43
C PRO A 105 -10.55 -13.14 -1.96
N LEU A 106 -11.62 -12.80 -1.24
CA LEU A 106 -11.53 -12.36 0.16
C LEU A 106 -10.82 -13.38 1.07
N LYS A 107 -11.00 -14.68 0.81
CA LYS A 107 -10.30 -15.75 1.52
C LYS A 107 -8.78 -15.63 1.37
N ASP A 108 -8.31 -15.30 0.18
CA ASP A 108 -6.89 -15.18 -0.13
C ASP A 108 -6.33 -13.87 0.43
N GLU A 109 -7.08 -12.77 0.33
CA GLU A 109 -6.73 -11.50 1.00
C GLU A 109 -6.59 -11.72 2.52
N SER A 110 -7.47 -12.54 3.11
CA SER A 110 -7.39 -12.92 4.51
C SER A 110 -6.18 -13.76 4.86
N TYR A 111 -5.90 -14.76 4.04
CA TYR A 111 -4.71 -15.58 4.21
C TYR A 111 -3.44 -14.72 4.14
N VAL A 112 -3.35 -13.81 3.16
CA VAL A 112 -2.23 -12.88 3.02
C VAL A 112 -2.13 -11.96 4.24
N PHE A 113 -3.24 -11.36 4.68
CA PHE A 113 -3.26 -10.48 5.84
C PHE A 113 -2.73 -11.17 7.10
N TYR A 114 -3.28 -12.34 7.45
CA TYR A 114 -2.88 -13.04 8.67
C TYR A 114 -1.42 -13.50 8.62
N ASN A 115 -0.91 -13.93 7.45
CA ASN A 115 0.49 -14.30 7.32
C ASN A 115 1.43 -13.12 7.52
N VAL A 116 1.12 -11.97 6.91
CA VAL A 116 1.92 -10.76 7.10
C VAL A 116 1.85 -10.28 8.54
N TYR A 117 0.67 -10.31 9.15
CA TYR A 117 0.49 -9.99 10.57
C TYR A 117 1.39 -10.86 11.47
N GLN A 118 1.42 -12.18 11.26
CA GLN A 118 2.29 -13.07 12.03
C GLN A 118 3.78 -12.78 11.81
N GLN A 119 4.18 -12.40 10.58
CA GLN A 119 5.56 -11.99 10.29
C GLN A 119 5.94 -10.71 11.04
N VAL A 120 5.08 -9.70 11.00
CA VAL A 120 5.26 -8.42 11.71
C VAL A 120 5.34 -8.64 13.22
N LEU A 121 4.45 -9.46 13.78
CA LEU A 121 4.47 -9.81 15.20
C LEU A 121 5.78 -10.54 15.59
N GLY A 122 6.33 -11.35 14.69
CA GLY A 122 7.63 -12.00 14.84
C GLY A 122 8.84 -11.09 14.60
N GLY A 123 8.64 -9.80 14.30
CA GLY A 123 9.72 -8.85 14.00
C GLY A 123 10.38 -9.07 12.63
N SER A 124 9.71 -9.76 11.72
CA SER A 124 10.19 -10.00 10.36
C SER A 124 9.62 -8.96 9.40
N PHE A 125 10.48 -8.08 8.89
CA PHE A 125 10.09 -6.96 8.04
C PHE A 125 10.80 -6.99 6.68
N ASP A 126 10.08 -6.65 5.61
CA ASP A 126 10.68 -6.48 4.27
C ASP A 126 11.61 -5.24 4.21
N PHE A 127 11.24 -4.16 4.90
CA PHE A 127 12.10 -3.00 5.04
C PHE A 127 13.14 -3.26 6.14
N ILE A 128 14.40 -3.42 5.74
CA ILE A 128 15.51 -3.58 6.67
C ILE A 128 16.12 -2.21 6.95
N GLU A 129 16.00 -1.76 8.19
CA GLU A 129 16.58 -0.50 8.65
C GLU A 129 18.11 -0.47 8.42
N PRO A 130 18.66 0.63 7.86
CA PRO A 130 20.11 0.78 7.73
C PRO A 130 20.82 0.74 9.08
N LYS A 131 21.93 0.01 9.18
CA LYS A 131 22.76 -0.01 10.41
C LYS A 131 23.49 1.30 10.68
N PHE A 132 23.65 2.14 9.66
CA PHE A 132 24.35 3.43 9.76
C PHE A 132 23.57 4.43 10.63
N LYS A 133 24.29 5.28 11.37
CA LYS A 133 23.67 6.33 12.21
C LYS A 133 23.05 7.45 11.36
N LYS A 134 23.73 7.83 10.27
CA LYS A 134 23.28 8.87 9.34
C LYS A 134 22.58 8.25 8.15
N VAL A 135 21.40 8.78 7.83
CA VAL A 135 20.61 8.36 6.67
C VAL A 135 20.25 9.56 5.80
N SER A 136 20.30 9.34 4.50
CA SER A 136 20.02 10.35 3.48
C SER A 136 18.75 9.95 2.75
N VAL A 137 17.63 10.53 3.15
CA VAL A 137 16.32 10.28 2.53
C VAL A 137 16.19 11.21 1.32
N VAL A 138 16.20 10.65 0.12
CA VAL A 138 16.11 11.40 -1.14
C VAL A 138 14.68 11.30 -1.66
N TRP A 139 13.96 12.43 -1.68
CA TRP A 139 12.64 12.50 -2.28
C TRP A 139 12.75 12.58 -3.81
N ILE A 140 12.36 11.48 -4.47
CA ILE A 140 12.67 11.29 -5.90
C ILE A 140 11.58 11.76 -6.85
N ASP A 141 10.35 11.97 -6.36
CA ASP A 141 9.19 12.27 -7.23
C ASP A 141 9.42 13.45 -8.19
N PRO A 142 10.02 14.58 -7.76
CA PRO A 142 10.29 15.71 -8.65
C PRO A 142 11.28 15.40 -9.79
N TYR A 143 12.00 14.28 -9.72
CA TYR A 143 13.07 13.90 -10.64
C TYR A 143 12.76 12.63 -11.44
N LEU A 144 11.56 12.04 -11.31
CA LEU A 144 11.19 10.83 -12.05
C LEU A 144 11.28 11.01 -13.58
N GLY A 145 11.08 12.24 -14.07
CA GLY A 145 11.24 12.61 -15.48
C GLY A 145 12.68 12.87 -15.93
N ASP A 146 13.62 13.09 -15.00
CA ASP A 146 15.04 13.36 -15.29
C ASP A 146 15.95 12.35 -14.57
N LYS A 147 15.98 11.14 -15.16
CA LYS A 147 16.77 10.01 -14.66
C LYS A 147 18.25 10.31 -14.49
N LYS A 148 18.85 11.08 -15.41
CA LYS A 148 20.29 11.41 -15.35
C LYS A 148 20.59 12.29 -14.14
N LYS A 149 19.78 13.33 -13.93
CA LYS A 149 19.91 14.20 -12.76
C LYS A 149 19.67 13.45 -11.46
N LEU A 150 18.68 12.56 -11.41
CA LEU A 150 18.43 11.74 -10.22
C LEU A 150 19.64 10.85 -9.86
N ILE A 151 20.24 10.18 -10.84
CA ILE A 151 21.46 9.37 -10.63
C ILE A 151 22.59 10.24 -10.09
N GLN A 152 22.81 11.43 -10.67
CA GLN A 152 23.84 12.36 -10.21
C GLN A 152 23.60 12.81 -8.76
N ILE A 153 22.36 13.12 -8.40
CA ILE A 153 21.98 13.50 -7.02
C ILE A 153 22.29 12.36 -6.05
N ILE A 154 21.81 11.15 -6.33
CA ILE A 154 21.95 10.01 -5.41
C ILE A 154 23.42 9.61 -5.25
N ARG A 155 24.22 9.69 -6.31
CA ARG A 155 25.66 9.40 -6.29
C ARG A 155 26.52 10.59 -5.83
N SER A 156 25.91 11.72 -5.48
CA SER A 156 26.66 12.87 -4.98
C SER A 156 27.25 12.60 -3.60
N GLU A 157 28.43 13.16 -3.32
CA GLU A 157 29.09 13.04 -2.01
C GLU A 157 28.17 13.47 -0.86
N ARG A 158 27.33 14.49 -1.08
CA ARG A 158 26.38 15.00 -0.08
C ARG A 158 25.37 13.94 0.35
N VAL A 159 24.81 13.19 -0.58
CA VAL A 159 23.87 12.09 -0.26
C VAL A 159 24.64 10.93 0.36
N LEU A 160 25.81 10.58 -0.16
CA LEU A 160 26.61 9.44 0.29
C LEU A 160 27.29 9.64 1.67
N GLN A 161 27.22 10.83 2.27
CA GLN A 161 27.57 11.05 3.68
C GLN A 161 26.63 10.31 4.66
N GLY A 162 25.46 9.91 4.20
CA GLY A 162 24.53 9.02 4.91
C GLY A 162 24.16 7.83 4.03
N HIS A 163 23.54 6.81 4.62
CA HIS A 163 23.03 5.69 3.84
C HIS A 163 21.81 6.15 3.02
N PRO A 164 21.81 5.98 1.68
CA PRO A 164 20.74 6.50 0.83
C PRO A 164 19.44 5.70 0.99
N ILE A 165 18.34 6.42 1.16
CA ILE A 165 16.98 5.90 1.20
C ILE A 165 16.17 6.65 0.14
N LEU A 166 15.65 5.96 -0.86
CA LEU A 166 14.80 6.57 -1.88
C LEU A 166 13.37 6.68 -1.33
N LEU A 167 12.81 7.88 -1.38
CA LEU A 167 11.47 8.16 -0.93
C LEU A 167 10.60 8.58 -2.11
N SER A 168 9.45 7.93 -2.26
CA SER A 168 8.46 8.25 -3.29
C SER A 168 7.05 8.23 -2.72
N HIS A 169 6.29 9.28 -2.98
CA HIS A 169 4.85 9.28 -2.78
C HIS A 169 4.08 8.80 -4.03
N CYS A 170 4.76 8.67 -5.17
CA CYS A 170 4.16 8.29 -6.44
C CYS A 170 4.24 6.79 -6.71
N LEU A 171 5.35 6.17 -6.33
CA LEU A 171 5.66 4.79 -6.63
C LEU A 171 5.39 3.90 -5.42
N THR A 172 4.66 2.81 -5.65
CA THR A 172 4.55 1.69 -4.70
C THR A 172 5.91 1.02 -4.48
N SER A 173 6.00 0.15 -3.47
CA SER A 173 7.23 -0.60 -3.17
C SER A 173 7.83 -1.28 -4.41
N TYR A 174 6.99 -1.96 -5.18
CA TYR A 174 7.42 -2.71 -6.35
C TYR A 174 7.91 -1.78 -7.47
N GLU A 175 7.13 -0.73 -7.78
CA GLU A 175 7.49 0.25 -8.82
C GLU A 175 8.78 1.00 -8.46
N LEU A 176 8.98 1.32 -7.18
CA LEU A 176 10.19 1.99 -6.70
C LEU A 176 11.43 1.09 -6.80
N GLU A 177 11.30 -0.19 -6.46
CA GLU A 177 12.37 -1.19 -6.61
C GLU A 177 12.76 -1.40 -8.07
N GLU A 178 11.78 -1.58 -8.96
CA GLU A 178 12.02 -1.71 -10.40
C GLU A 178 12.66 -0.46 -10.98
N PHE A 179 12.16 0.72 -10.59
CA PHE A 179 12.72 1.99 -11.02
C PHE A 179 14.18 2.13 -10.59
N ALA A 180 14.50 1.84 -9.33
CA ALA A 180 15.87 1.90 -8.81
C ALA A 180 16.81 0.92 -9.52
N ARG A 181 16.35 -0.31 -9.78
CA ARG A 181 17.10 -1.34 -10.53
C ARG A 181 17.36 -0.90 -11.97
N SER A 182 16.37 -0.28 -12.63
CA SER A 182 16.54 0.23 -13.99
C SER A 182 17.61 1.33 -14.12
N LEU A 183 18.02 1.91 -12.99
CA LEU A 183 19.05 2.95 -12.90
C LEU A 183 20.35 2.47 -12.25
N ASN A 184 20.48 1.17 -11.96
CA ASN A 184 21.62 0.60 -11.23
C ASN A 184 21.92 1.35 -9.91
N LEU A 185 20.87 1.71 -9.17
CA LEU A 185 20.98 2.36 -7.86
C LEU A 185 21.05 1.32 -6.72
N ASP A 186 20.65 0.08 -6.99
CA ASP A 186 20.75 -1.07 -6.12
C ASP A 186 22.20 -1.43 -5.76
N GLU A 187 23.16 -1.14 -6.63
CA GLU A 187 24.62 -1.24 -6.36
C GLU A 187 25.05 -0.44 -5.12
N LEU A 188 24.32 0.64 -4.80
CA LEU A 188 24.60 1.50 -3.64
C LEU A 188 23.94 0.96 -2.36
N GLY A 189 23.20 -0.15 -2.44
CA GLY A 189 22.48 -0.73 -1.32
C GLY A 189 21.33 0.12 -0.80
N VAL A 190 20.73 0.97 -1.65
CA VAL A 190 19.64 1.88 -1.27
C VAL A 190 18.49 1.16 -0.57
N LYS A 191 17.82 1.85 0.35
CA LYS A 191 16.51 1.43 0.91
C LYS A 191 15.37 2.21 0.29
N TYR A 192 14.14 1.73 0.49
CA TYR A 192 12.95 2.25 -0.18
C TYR A 192 11.89 2.66 0.84
N LEU A 193 11.44 3.91 0.76
CA LEU A 193 10.26 4.46 1.43
C LEU A 193 9.23 4.80 0.37
N SER A 194 8.41 3.83 0.03
CA SER A 194 7.43 3.89 -1.05
C SER A 194 6.06 4.41 -0.59
N ALA A 195 5.19 4.69 -1.55
CA ALA A 195 3.88 5.27 -1.32
C ALA A 195 2.96 4.44 -0.41
N ASP A 196 3.10 3.12 -0.44
CA ASP A 196 2.38 2.14 0.39
C ASP A 196 2.82 2.13 1.86
N MET A 197 3.89 2.83 2.22
CA MET A 197 4.32 3.04 3.59
C MET A 197 3.68 4.28 4.24
N PHE A 198 3.08 5.16 3.45
CA PHE A 198 2.40 6.35 3.99
C PHE A 198 0.97 5.99 4.40
N SER A 199 0.50 6.62 5.47
CA SER A 199 -0.87 6.40 5.96
C SER A 199 -1.52 7.71 6.35
N ILE A 200 -2.85 7.70 6.47
CA ILE A 200 -3.56 8.84 7.05
C ILE A 200 -3.35 8.94 8.56
N TYR A 201 -2.52 8.13 9.20
CA TYR A 201 -2.33 8.13 10.65
C TYR A 201 -0.95 8.67 11.04
N GLY A 202 -0.92 9.46 12.12
CA GLY A 202 0.32 9.87 12.77
C GLY A 202 0.89 8.79 13.70
N GLU A 203 1.99 9.13 14.37
CA GLU A 203 2.61 8.27 15.41
C GLU A 203 1.68 7.98 16.59
N ASP A 204 0.75 8.89 16.84
CA ASP A 204 -0.33 8.82 17.83
C ASP A 204 -1.48 7.91 17.40
N ILE A 205 -1.43 7.39 16.16
CA ILE A 205 -2.50 6.62 15.51
C ILE A 205 -3.78 7.46 15.40
N ILE A 206 -3.64 8.80 15.35
CA ILE A 206 -4.73 9.72 15.08
C ILE A 206 -4.73 10.07 13.59
N PRO A 207 -5.91 10.05 12.92
CA PRO A 207 -6.04 10.48 11.54
C PRO A 207 -5.51 11.90 11.30
N LYS A 208 -4.86 12.09 10.15
CA LYS A 208 -4.29 13.32 9.60
C LYS A 208 -4.94 13.56 8.24
N TYR A 209 -4.92 14.82 7.78
CA TYR A 209 -5.53 15.21 6.51
C TYR A 209 -4.73 14.78 5.27
N ARG A 210 -3.55 14.18 5.46
CA ARG A 210 -2.62 13.80 4.38
C ARG A 210 -2.06 12.42 4.67
N PHE A 211 -1.59 11.75 3.63
CA PHE A 211 -0.79 10.54 3.76
C PHE A 211 0.59 10.93 4.26
N THR A 212 0.92 10.55 5.48
CA THR A 212 2.14 10.95 6.19
C THR A 212 2.94 9.75 6.68
N ILE A 213 4.22 9.99 6.97
CA ILE A 213 5.09 9.08 7.70
C ILE A 213 5.94 9.88 8.69
N ASN A 214 6.07 9.41 9.93
CA ASN A 214 6.98 9.98 10.90
C ASN A 214 8.35 9.30 10.78
N LEU A 215 9.31 10.00 10.20
CA LEU A 215 10.62 9.43 9.91
C LEU A 215 11.41 9.13 11.19
N GLN A 216 11.26 9.94 12.23
CA GLN A 216 11.98 9.74 13.50
C GLN A 216 11.47 8.50 14.25
N LYS A 217 10.17 8.21 14.18
CA LYS A 217 9.60 6.97 14.72
C LYS A 217 9.89 5.77 13.85
N PHE A 218 9.89 5.95 12.52
CA PHE A 218 10.14 4.86 11.59
C PHE A 218 11.62 4.45 11.51
N LEU A 219 12.54 5.38 11.75
CA LEU A 219 14.00 5.18 11.75
C LEU A 219 14.58 5.64 13.11
N PRO A 220 14.31 4.91 14.20
CA PRO A 220 14.65 5.34 15.55
C PRO A 220 16.17 5.49 15.74
N GLY A 221 16.57 6.59 16.37
CA GLY A 221 17.99 6.86 16.70
C GLY A 221 18.86 7.27 15.50
N LYS A 222 18.27 7.54 14.33
CA LYS A 222 18.99 8.02 13.14
C LYS A 222 19.10 9.54 13.09
N GLU A 223 20.20 10.00 12.51
CA GLU A 223 20.36 11.39 12.06
C GLU A 223 19.87 11.48 10.62
N ILE A 224 18.69 12.06 10.43
CA ILE A 224 17.97 12.05 9.15
C ILE A 224 18.22 13.36 8.39
N SER A 225 18.77 13.24 7.19
CA SER A 225 18.82 14.34 6.21
C SER A 225 17.87 14.05 5.06
N VAL A 226 16.95 14.97 4.79
CA VAL A 226 15.98 14.85 3.69
C VAL A 226 16.42 15.74 2.54
N PHE A 227 16.68 15.13 1.39
CA PHE A 227 17.04 15.81 0.15
C PHE A 227 15.83 15.90 -0.77
N GLY A 228 15.51 17.09 -1.26
CA GLY A 228 14.38 17.28 -2.17
C GLY A 228 14.34 18.68 -2.77
N LYS A 229 13.49 18.89 -3.77
CA LYS A 229 13.32 20.19 -4.43
C LYS A 229 12.71 21.23 -3.48
N THR A 230 11.73 20.82 -2.68
CA THR A 230 11.07 21.63 -1.67
C THR A 230 10.74 20.78 -0.44
N SER A 231 10.61 21.38 0.73
CA SER A 231 10.03 20.69 1.89
C SER A 231 8.54 20.45 1.65
N PHE A 232 8.00 19.38 2.23
CA PHE A 232 6.58 19.05 2.16
C PHE A 232 6.12 18.47 3.50
N ASP A 233 4.83 18.58 3.79
CA ASP A 233 4.23 18.34 5.11
C ASP A 233 3.84 16.87 5.36
N ALA A 234 4.14 15.98 4.43
CA ALA A 234 3.89 14.55 4.61
C ALA A 234 5.00 13.81 5.39
N LEU A 235 6.15 14.46 5.61
CA LEU A 235 7.21 13.93 6.48
C LEU A 235 7.08 14.59 7.85
N LEU A 236 6.87 13.75 8.87
CA LEU A 236 6.79 14.16 10.27
C LEU A 236 8.06 13.75 11.02
N GLY A 237 8.27 14.37 12.18
CA GLY A 237 9.42 14.15 13.05
C GLY A 237 10.59 15.07 12.75
N ASP A 238 11.70 14.86 13.47
CA ASP A 238 12.89 15.70 13.37
C ASP A 238 13.79 15.26 12.22
N TYR A 239 14.08 16.18 11.30
CA TYR A 239 15.03 15.94 10.22
C TYR A 239 15.64 17.26 9.72
N LYS A 240 16.81 17.16 9.09
CA LYS A 240 17.43 18.29 8.39
C LYS A 240 17.02 18.28 6.93
N PHE A 241 16.24 19.27 6.49
CA PHE A 241 15.96 19.44 5.07
C PHE A 241 17.15 20.06 4.33
N ILE A 242 17.45 19.51 3.15
CA ILE A 242 18.55 19.90 2.29
C ILE A 242 17.99 20.12 0.88
N PRO A 243 17.88 21.37 0.40
CA PRO A 243 17.37 21.63 -0.93
C PRO A 243 18.30 21.08 -2.02
N LEU A 244 17.68 20.54 -3.05
CA LEU A 244 18.31 20.09 -4.29
C LEU A 244 17.87 21.04 -5.43
N GLU A 245 18.85 21.52 -6.20
CA GLU A 245 18.63 22.34 -7.40
C GLU A 245 18.13 21.48 -8.57
#